data_AF-A0A662I7Q2-F1
#
_entry.id   AF-A0A662I7Q2-F1
#
_cell.length_a   1.000
_cell.length_b   1.000
_cell.length_c   1.000
_cell.angle_alpha   90.00
_cell.angle_beta   90.00
_cell.angle_gamma   90.00
#
_symmetry.space_group_name_H-M   'P 1'
#
loop_
_entity.id
_entity.type
_entity.pdbx_description
1 polymer ?
#
loop_
_entity_poly.entity_id
_entity_poly.type
_entity_poly.pdbx_seq_one_letter_code
_entity_poly.pdbx_strand_id
1 'polypeptide(L)' 'MRCEYVNCEREAEVIVVFDGRAYHLCRYHMSRLIRSLEKNAKGRTASLQDFRVKRERGKIRVYIPSESS' A
#
# COMPACT_ATOMS: atom_id res chain seq x y z
N MET A 1 -2.68 12.44 12.66
CA MET A 1 -2.28 12.74 11.25
C MET A 1 -3.27 12.05 10.30
N ARG A 2 -3.56 12.60 9.11
CA ARG A 2 -4.49 11.95 8.17
C ARG A 2 -3.81 10.87 7.33
N CYS A 3 -4.57 9.83 6.95
CA CYS A 3 -4.14 8.80 6.02
C CYS A 3 -3.74 9.39 4.66
N GLU A 4 -2.57 8.98 4.18
CA GLU A 4 -1.98 9.43 2.93
C GLU A 4 -2.49 8.66 1.70
N TYR A 5 -3.38 7.67 1.86
CA TYR A 5 -3.97 6.97 0.73
C TYR A 5 -5.00 7.84 -0.01
N VAL A 6 -5.05 7.76 -1.34
CA VAL A 6 -5.99 8.50 -2.20
C VAL A 6 -7.44 8.35 -1.73
N ASN A 7 -8.20 9.44 -1.74
CA ASN A 7 -9.61 9.48 -1.32
C ASN A 7 -9.89 8.95 0.11
N CYS A 8 -8.89 8.95 1.00
CA CYS A 8 -9.07 8.60 2.41
C CYS A 8 -8.99 9.82 3.31
N GLU A 9 -9.87 9.93 4.30
CA GLU A 9 -9.82 10.98 5.32
C GLU A 9 -9.68 10.45 6.75
N ARG A 10 -9.57 9.13 6.91
CA ARG A 10 -9.40 8.49 8.21
C ARG A 10 -8.08 8.90 8.87
N GLU A 11 -8.03 8.80 10.19
CA GLU A 11 -6.80 8.96 10.96
C GLU A 11 -5.79 7.86 10.61
N ALA A 12 -4.52 8.24 10.51
CA ALA A 12 -3.43 7.30 10.31
C ALA A 12 -3.04 6.66 11.65
N GLU A 13 -2.83 5.35 11.63
CA GLU A 13 -2.53 4.52 12.81
C GLU A 13 -1.19 3.79 12.66
N VAL A 14 -0.68 3.63 11.44
CA VAL A 14 0.57 2.91 11.14
C VAL A 14 1.44 3.67 10.13
N ILE A 15 2.74 3.40 10.19
CA ILE A 15 3.71 3.87 9.20
C ILE A 15 4.14 2.67 8.35
N VAL A 16 4.05 2.79 7.04
CA VAL A 16 4.50 1.78 6.07
C VAL A 16 5.59 2.36 5.20
N VAL A 17 6.66 1.61 4.99
CA VAL A 17 7.81 2.04 4.18
C VAL A 17 7.76 1.37 2.81
N PHE A 18 7.69 2.17 1.76
CA PHE A 18 7.83 1.74 0.37
C PHE A 18 9.04 2.43 -0.25
N ASP A 19 9.95 1.68 -0.86
CA ASP A 19 11.17 2.21 -1.52
C ASP A 19 11.92 3.25 -0.67
N GLY A 20 12.08 2.98 0.63
CA GLY A 20 12.77 3.85 1.58
C GLY A 20 11.99 5.11 2.00
N ARG A 21 10.74 5.28 1.56
CA ARG A 21 9.85 6.38 1.94
C ARG A 21 8.77 5.90 2.89
N ALA A 22 8.63 6.60 4.01
CA ALA A 22 7.59 6.35 5.00
C ALA A 22 6.27 7.01 4.58
N TYR A 23 5.17 6.29 4.79
CA TYR A 23 3.81 6.75 4.54
C TYR A 23 2.89 6.37 5.70
N HIS A 24 2.03 7.30 6.10
CA HIS A 24 1.08 7.18 7.18
C HIS A 24 -0.26 6.65 6.66
N LEU A 25 -0.64 5.45 7.11
CA LEU A 25 -1.86 4.77 6.68
C LEU A 25 -2.80 4.48 7.85
N CYS A 26 -4.10 4.46 7.56
CA CYS A 26 -5.10 3.97 8.50
C CYS A 26 -5.15 2.44 8.49
N ARG A 27 -5.69 1.84 9.56
CA ARG A 27 -5.82 0.38 9.68
C ARG A 27 -6.55 -0.26 8.50
N TYR A 28 -7.56 0.40 7.95
CA TYR A 28 -8.29 -0.09 6.78
C TYR A 28 -7.39 -0.28 5.54
N HIS A 29 -6.57 0.72 5.21
CA HIS A 29 -5.68 0.62 4.06
C HIS A 29 -4.53 -0.34 4.30
N MET A 30 -4.02 -0.43 5.53
CA MET A 30 -3.03 -1.46 5.89
C MET A 30 -3.59 -2.87 5.69
N SER A 31 -4.79 -3.16 6.20
CA SER A 31 -5.42 -4.47 6.01
C SER A 31 -5.67 -4.81 4.53
N ARG A 32 -5.96 -3.81 3.69
CA ARG A 32 -6.08 -4.02 2.24
C ARG A 32 -4.75 -4.40 1.60
N LEU A 33 -3.65 -3.75 2.00
CA LEU A 33 -2.32 -4.09 1.51
C LEU A 33 -1.93 -5.51 1.90
N ILE A 34 -2.15 -5.90 3.15
CA ILE A 34 -1.89 -7.27 3.63
C ILE A 34 -2.67 -8.29 2.80
N ARG A 35 -3.98 -8.08 2.60
CA ARG A 35 -4.81 -8.96 1.76
C ARG A 35 -4.32 -9.04 0.31
N SER A 36 -3.83 -7.93 -0.24
CA SER A 36 -3.23 -7.91 -1.58
C SER A 36 -1.93 -8.72 -1.63
N LEU A 37 -1.09 -8.67 -0.59
CA LEU A 37 0.10 -9.51 -0.49
C LEU A 37 -0.27 -11.00 -0.37
N GLU A 38 -1.17 -11.35 0.53
CA GLU A 38 -1.66 -12.73 0.73
C GLU A 38 -2.17 -13.33 -0.58
N LYS A 39 -2.94 -12.56 -1.36
CA LYS A 39 -3.44 -13.00 -2.67
C LYS A 39 -2.33 -13.20 -3.70
N ASN A 40 -1.28 -12.37 -3.67
CA ASN A 40 -0.17 -12.46 -4.63
C ASN A 40 0.93 -13.42 -4.20
N ALA A 41 0.92 -13.86 -2.94
CA ALA A 41 1.89 -14.79 -2.42
C ALA A 41 1.90 -16.11 -3.19
N LYS A 42 0.79 -16.66 -3.71
CA LYS A 42 0.73 -17.84 -4.63
C LYS A 42 1.86 -18.90 -4.50
N GLY A 43 2.30 -19.24 -3.29
CA GLY A 43 3.41 -20.19 -3.05
C GLY A 43 4.84 -19.61 -3.11
N ARG A 44 5.01 -18.32 -3.37
CA ARG A 44 6.25 -17.53 -3.21
C ARG A 44 6.17 -16.60 -2.00
N THR A 45 7.32 -16.04 -1.62
CA THR A 45 7.37 -14.91 -0.69
C THR A 45 6.84 -13.66 -1.39
N ALA A 46 5.82 -13.03 -0.79
CA ALA A 46 5.36 -11.70 -1.16
C ALA A 46 5.89 -10.68 -0.14
N SER A 47 6.29 -9.51 -0.63
CA SER A 47 6.93 -8.47 0.15
C SER A 47 6.36 -7.10 -0.22
N LEU A 48 6.63 -6.09 0.62
CA LEU A 48 6.23 -4.72 0.29
C LEU A 48 6.91 -4.19 -0.99
N GLN A 49 8.03 -4.79 -1.43
CA GLN A 49 8.73 -4.42 -2.66
C GLN A 49 7.97 -4.85 -3.93
N ASP A 50 6.99 -5.77 -3.81
CA ASP A 50 6.11 -6.15 -4.91
C ASP A 50 5.09 -5.04 -5.25
N PHE A 51 4.91 -4.06 -4.36
CA PHE A 51 4.05 -2.92 -4.61
C PHE A 51 4.75 -1.81 -5.39
N ARG A 52 4.00 -1.14 -6.24
CA ARG A 52 4.33 0.15 -6.83
C ARG A 52 3.50 1.24 -6.16
N VAL A 53 4.14 2.38 -5.92
CA VAL A 53 3.51 3.58 -5.36
C VAL A 53 3.40 4.65 -6.43
N LYS A 54 2.19 5.12 -6.70
CA LYS A 54 1.91 6.28 -7.54
C LYS A 54 1.42 7.43 -6.68
N ARG A 55 1.97 8.62 -6.89
CA ARG A 55 1.43 9.85 -6.27
C ARG A 55 0.26 10.40 -7.10
N GLU A 56 -0.81 10.79 -6.43
CA GLU A 56 -2.02 11.35 -7.01
C GLU A 56 -2.63 12.35 -6.03
N ARG A 57 -2.77 13.62 -6.45
CA ARG A 57 -3.36 14.70 -5.64
C ARG A 57 -2.74 14.85 -4.24
N GLY A 58 -1.41 14.77 -4.15
CA GLY A 58 -0.68 14.87 -2.87
C GLY A 58 -0.80 13.62 -1.97
N LYS A 59 -1.44 12.56 -2.46
CA LYS A 59 -1.64 11.28 -1.77
C LYS A 59 -1.00 10.13 -2.53
N ILE A 60 -1.04 8.93 -1.97
CA ILE A 60 -0.52 7.71 -2.59
C ILE A 60 -1.62 6.73 -3.00
N ARG A 61 -1.40 6.11 -4.15
CA ARG A 61 -2.09 4.90 -4.59
C ARG A 61 -1.06 3.79 -4.67
N VAL A 62 -1.38 2.66 -4.07
CA VAL A 62 -0.48 1.49 -4.01
C VAL A 62 -1.12 0.35 -4.78
N TYR A 63 -0.36 -0.31 -5.65
CA TYR A 63 -0.85 -1.42 -6.47
C TYR A 63 0.26 -2.42 -6.76
N ILE A 64 -0.09 -3.68 -6.96
CA ILE A 64 0.83 -4.70 -7.46
C ILE A 64 0.64 -4.72 -8.98
N PRO A 65 1.69 -4.49 -9.79
CA PRO A 65 1.56 -4.61 -11.24
C PRO A 65 1.15 -6.03 -11.58
N SER A 66 0.05 -6.19 -12.31
CA SER A 66 -0.27 -7.47 -12.94
C SER A 66 0.79 -7.71 -14.02
N GLU A 67 1.44 -8.88 -14.01
CA GLU A 67 2.15 -9.33 -15.20
C GLU A 67 1.13 -9.38 -16.34
N SER A 68 1.25 -8.47 -17.30
CA SER A 68 0.52 -8.55 -18.55
C SER A 68 0.94 -9.86 -19.21
N SER A 69 0.02 -10.82 -19.27
CA SER A 69 0.14 -12.01 -20.12
C SER A 69 0.14 -11.63 -21.59
#